data_AF-X1VB32-F1
#
_entry.id   AF-X1VB32-F1
#
_cell.length_a   1.000
_cell.length_b   1.000
_cell.length_c   1.000
_cell.angle_alpha   90.00
_cell.angle_beta   90.00
_cell.angle_gamma   90.00
#
_symmetry.space_group_name_H-M   'P 1'
#
loop_
_entity.id
_entity.type
_entity.pdbx_description
1 polymer ?
#
loop_
_entity_poly.entity_id
_entity_poly.type
_entity_poly.pdbx_seq_one_letter_code
_entity_poly.pdbx_strand_id
1 'polypeptide(L)'
;MDSINSRIAEELGVRPQQVEAAVALLDEGSTVPFIARYRKEVTGSLDDIQLRHLEERLRYLRELDERRISILASIQEQGKLTPQLERDIKLADTKTRLEDLYLPYKQKRRTKGQIALEAGLGELADGLFNDPSLAPETEAARFVDAEKGVADVKAALEGAKYILMERFAEDANLLEKLRNYLKQEATLSARVIAGKEEDGAKFRDYFEHDEPLKSMPSHRALAIFRGRNEGILSSALKVGDELP
;
A
#
# COMPACT_ATOMS: atom_id res chain seq x y z
N MET A 1 -22.71 -6.06 1.88
CA MET A 1 -21.38 -5.88 2.50
C MET A 1 -21.56 -6.26 3.94
N ASP A 2 -20.81 -7.24 4.42
CA ASP A 2 -20.96 -7.71 5.79
C ASP A 2 -20.58 -6.59 6.75
N SER A 3 -21.38 -6.42 7.81
CA SER A 3 -21.14 -5.41 8.83
C SER A 3 -19.78 -5.62 9.49
N ILE A 4 -19.18 -4.56 10.08
CA ILE A 4 -17.97 -4.68 10.92
C ILE A 4 -18.12 -5.84 11.93
N ASN A 5 -19.30 -5.96 12.55
CA ASN A 5 -19.59 -7.00 13.53
C ASN A 5 -19.47 -8.42 12.94
N SER A 6 -19.96 -8.61 11.72
CA SER A 6 -19.89 -9.89 11.00
C SER A 6 -18.45 -10.30 10.70
N ARG A 7 -17.60 -9.35 10.28
CA ARG A 7 -16.17 -9.63 10.01
C ARG A 7 -15.42 -10.01 11.28
N ILE A 8 -15.60 -9.24 12.35
CA ILE A 8 -14.95 -9.54 13.63
C ILE A 8 -15.42 -10.89 14.18
N ALA A 9 -16.72 -11.22 13.99
CA ALA A 9 -17.27 -12.49 14.42
C ALA A 9 -16.61 -13.68 13.69
N GLU A 10 -16.38 -13.56 12.39
CA GLU A 10 -15.65 -14.55 11.60
C GLU A 10 -14.18 -14.68 12.05
N GLU A 11 -13.48 -13.56 12.24
CA GLU A 11 -12.09 -13.54 12.72
C GLU A 11 -11.93 -14.19 14.12
N LEU A 12 -12.92 -14.04 15.00
CA LEU A 12 -12.93 -14.59 16.35
C LEU A 12 -13.56 -15.99 16.45
N GLY A 13 -14.22 -16.48 15.41
CA GLY A 13 -15.00 -17.72 15.45
C GLY A 13 -16.19 -17.66 16.43
N VAL A 14 -16.82 -16.49 16.59
CA VAL A 14 -17.95 -16.26 17.51
C VAL A 14 -19.20 -15.82 16.75
N ARG A 15 -20.33 -15.66 17.44
CA ARG A 15 -21.57 -15.19 16.80
C ARG A 15 -21.58 -13.65 16.65
N PRO A 16 -22.12 -13.09 15.55
CA PRO A 16 -22.21 -11.63 15.36
C PRO A 16 -22.91 -10.89 16.50
N GLN A 17 -23.91 -11.50 17.14
CA GLN A 17 -24.62 -10.90 18.28
C GLN A 17 -23.72 -10.71 19.50
N GLN A 18 -22.71 -11.58 19.69
CA GLN A 18 -21.74 -11.44 20.79
C GLN A 18 -20.82 -10.25 20.55
N VAL A 19 -20.41 -10.04 19.30
CA VAL A 19 -19.62 -8.88 18.89
C VAL A 19 -20.44 -7.60 19.03
N GLU A 20 -21.66 -7.58 18.53
CA GLU A 20 -22.57 -6.43 18.65
C GLU A 20 -22.75 -5.98 20.11
N ALA A 21 -23.00 -6.93 21.01
CA ALA A 21 -23.14 -6.66 22.44
C ALA A 21 -21.85 -6.11 23.07
N ALA A 22 -20.68 -6.67 22.71
CA ALA A 22 -19.40 -6.19 23.19
C ALA A 22 -19.04 -4.79 22.65
N VAL A 23 -19.32 -4.53 21.38
CA VAL A 23 -19.12 -3.22 20.73
C VAL A 23 -19.97 -2.15 21.42
N ALA A 24 -21.25 -2.42 21.68
CA ALA A 24 -22.13 -1.48 22.39
C ALA A 24 -21.56 -1.10 23.77
N LEU A 25 -21.07 -2.08 24.54
CA LEU A 25 -20.45 -1.84 25.84
C LEU A 25 -19.17 -1.00 25.74
N LEU A 26 -18.32 -1.25 24.74
CA LEU A 26 -17.10 -0.48 24.50
C LEU A 26 -17.43 0.97 24.09
N ASP A 27 -18.45 1.17 23.25
CA ASP A 27 -18.90 2.50 22.82
C ASP A 27 -19.52 3.31 23.98
N GLU A 28 -20.15 2.62 24.94
CA GLU A 28 -20.62 3.21 26.20
C GLU A 28 -19.46 3.54 27.19
N GLY A 29 -18.22 3.24 26.83
CA GLY A 29 -17.03 3.52 27.63
C GLY A 29 -16.67 2.42 28.64
N SER A 30 -17.27 1.23 28.54
CA SER A 30 -16.84 0.08 29.35
C SER A 30 -15.44 -0.37 28.92
N THR A 31 -14.62 -0.80 29.88
CA THR A 31 -13.28 -1.32 29.59
C THR A 31 -13.30 -2.83 29.34
N VAL A 32 -12.34 -3.35 28.57
CA VAL A 32 -12.20 -4.81 28.34
C VAL A 32 -12.18 -5.62 29.65
N PRO A 33 -11.39 -5.27 30.68
CA PRO A 33 -11.40 -6.01 31.95
C PRO A 33 -12.76 -5.98 32.66
N PHE A 34 -13.50 -4.87 32.54
CA PHE A 34 -14.84 -4.74 33.12
C PHE A 34 -15.84 -5.66 32.40
N ILE A 35 -15.84 -5.65 31.06
CA ILE A 35 -16.73 -6.48 30.24
C ILE A 35 -16.46 -7.97 30.51
N ALA A 36 -15.19 -8.37 30.45
CA ALA A 36 -14.75 -9.75 30.67
C ALA A 36 -15.16 -10.29 32.05
N ARG A 37 -15.25 -9.42 33.07
CA ARG A 37 -15.55 -9.82 34.45
C ARG A 37 -17.04 -9.71 34.81
N TYR A 38 -17.71 -8.65 34.38
CA TYR A 38 -19.03 -8.25 34.88
C TYR A 38 -20.14 -8.21 33.81
N ARG A 39 -19.83 -8.49 32.55
CA ARG A 39 -20.80 -8.50 31.43
C ARG A 39 -20.77 -9.79 30.62
N LYS A 40 -20.31 -10.90 31.22
CA LYS A 40 -20.21 -12.20 30.56
C LYS A 40 -21.51 -12.67 29.93
N GLU A 41 -22.64 -12.54 30.63
CA GLU A 41 -23.92 -13.01 30.09
C GLU A 41 -24.36 -12.21 28.86
N VAL A 42 -24.07 -10.90 28.85
CA VAL A 42 -24.40 -9.99 27.74
C VAL A 42 -23.59 -10.31 26.49
N THR A 43 -22.31 -10.65 26.64
CA THR A 43 -21.42 -11.00 25.51
C THR A 43 -21.41 -12.49 25.15
N GLY A 44 -22.15 -13.33 25.88
CA GLY A 44 -22.08 -14.78 25.70
C GLY A 44 -20.73 -15.38 26.13
N SER A 45 -20.13 -14.82 27.18
CA SER A 45 -18.86 -15.23 27.80
C SER A 45 -17.62 -15.05 26.93
N LEU A 46 -17.52 -13.96 26.18
CA LEU A 46 -16.24 -13.57 25.56
C LEU A 46 -15.17 -13.34 26.63
N ASP A 47 -13.98 -13.92 26.45
CA ASP A 47 -12.86 -13.77 27.37
C ASP A 47 -12.01 -12.51 27.10
N ASP A 48 -11.04 -12.24 27.96
CA ASP A 48 -10.17 -11.04 27.86
C ASP A 48 -9.35 -11.03 26.56
N ILE A 49 -8.93 -12.19 26.06
CA ILE A 49 -8.14 -12.30 24.81
C ILE A 49 -9.03 -11.97 23.62
N GLN A 50 -10.23 -12.54 23.57
CA GLN A 50 -11.22 -12.27 22.53
C GLN A 50 -11.65 -10.81 22.52
N LEU A 51 -11.87 -10.21 23.70
CA LEU A 51 -12.29 -8.81 23.82
C LEU A 51 -11.18 -7.82 23.43
N ARG A 52 -9.91 -8.10 23.75
CA ARG A 52 -8.78 -7.28 23.27
C ARG A 52 -8.64 -7.35 21.76
N HIS A 53 -8.71 -8.55 21.19
CA HIS A 53 -8.66 -8.72 19.75
C HIS A 53 -9.85 -8.01 19.07
N LEU A 54 -11.07 -8.13 19.63
CA LEU A 54 -12.25 -7.40 19.18
C LEU A 54 -12.02 -5.88 19.19
N GLU A 55 -11.50 -5.32 20.28
CA GLU A 55 -11.23 -3.88 20.41
C GLU A 55 -10.22 -3.38 19.36
N GLU A 56 -9.12 -4.11 19.16
CA GLU A 56 -8.12 -3.78 18.15
C GLU A 56 -8.67 -3.84 16.72
N ARG A 57 -9.45 -4.88 16.41
CA ARG A 57 -10.06 -5.09 15.10
C ARG A 57 -11.18 -4.08 14.83
N LEU A 58 -12.00 -3.78 15.83
CA LEU A 58 -13.04 -2.75 15.75
C LEU A 58 -12.44 -1.40 15.37
N ARG A 59 -11.37 -0.98 16.06
CA ARG A 59 -10.66 0.26 15.74
C ARG A 59 -10.14 0.26 14.30
N TYR A 60 -9.44 -0.80 13.89
CA TYR A 60 -8.90 -0.90 12.53
C TYR A 60 -10.00 -0.82 11.45
N LEU A 61 -11.11 -1.54 11.64
CA LEU A 61 -12.20 -1.60 10.66
C LEU A 61 -12.98 -0.28 10.58
N ARG A 62 -13.17 0.41 11.71
CA ARG A 62 -13.74 1.78 11.71
C ARG A 62 -12.85 2.75 10.93
N GLU A 63 -11.54 2.75 11.19
CA GLU A 63 -10.59 3.59 10.44
C GLU A 63 -10.58 3.26 8.94
N LEU A 64 -10.73 1.98 8.57
CA LEU A 64 -10.85 1.56 7.17
C LEU A 64 -12.13 2.11 6.53
N ASP A 65 -13.27 2.02 7.22
CA ASP A 65 -14.57 2.48 6.72
C ASP A 65 -14.63 4.01 6.60
N GLU A 66 -14.13 4.74 7.59
CA GLU A 66 -13.99 6.20 7.53
C GLU A 66 -13.13 6.62 6.33
N ARG A 67 -11.99 5.94 6.13
CA ARG A 67 -11.13 6.21 4.99
C ARG A 67 -11.80 5.87 3.67
N ARG A 68 -12.59 4.79 3.61
CA ARG A 68 -13.36 4.40 2.42
C ARG A 68 -14.35 5.50 2.02
N ILE A 69 -15.08 6.05 2.98
CA ILE A 69 -16.03 7.14 2.75
C ILE A 69 -15.31 8.37 2.19
N SER A 70 -14.19 8.77 2.81
CA SER A 70 -13.37 9.90 2.35
C SER A 70 -12.86 9.72 0.91
N ILE A 71 -12.41 8.52 0.55
CA ILE A 71 -11.94 8.20 -0.80
C ILE A 71 -13.07 8.25 -1.82
N LEU A 72 -14.22 7.65 -1.51
CA LEU A 72 -15.41 7.69 -2.38
C LEU A 72 -15.84 9.13 -2.65
N ALA A 73 -15.90 9.97 -1.60
CA ALA A 73 -16.24 11.39 -1.73
C ALA A 73 -15.24 12.12 -2.65
N SER A 74 -13.94 11.95 -2.42
CA SER A 74 -12.91 12.62 -3.23
C SER A 74 -12.94 12.22 -4.71
N ILE A 75 -13.17 10.94 -5.03
CA ILE A 75 -13.27 10.47 -6.42
C ILE A 75 -14.57 10.95 -7.07
N GLN A 76 -15.66 11.00 -6.30
CA GLN A 76 -16.95 11.52 -6.76
C GLN A 76 -16.88 13.01 -7.09
N GLU A 77 -16.21 13.81 -6.24
CA GLU A 77 -15.97 15.25 -6.47
C GLU A 77 -15.19 15.51 -7.77
N GLN A 78 -14.30 14.59 -8.16
CA GLN A 78 -13.57 14.65 -9.43
C GLN A 78 -14.40 14.17 -10.65
N GLY A 79 -15.62 13.65 -10.42
CA GLY A 79 -16.46 13.07 -11.47
C GLY A 79 -15.87 11.79 -12.08
N LYS A 80 -15.01 11.08 -11.34
CA LYS A 80 -14.30 9.88 -11.82
C LYS A 80 -14.81 8.57 -11.21
N LEU A 81 -15.84 8.62 -10.36
CA LEU A 81 -16.36 7.44 -9.68
C LEU A 81 -17.22 6.60 -10.63
N THR A 82 -16.62 5.58 -11.23
CA THR A 82 -17.35 4.61 -12.06
C THR A 82 -18.04 3.55 -11.19
N PRO A 83 -19.12 2.90 -11.66
CA PRO A 83 -19.77 1.82 -10.90
C PRO A 83 -18.82 0.66 -10.57
N GLN A 84 -17.88 0.35 -11.45
CA GLN A 84 -16.84 -0.66 -11.23
C GLN A 84 -15.89 -0.23 -10.11
N LEU A 85 -15.38 0.99 -10.15
CA LEU A 85 -14.47 1.51 -9.12
C LEU A 85 -15.15 1.63 -7.76
N GLU A 86 -16.40 2.09 -7.72
CA GLU A 86 -17.20 2.14 -6.50
C GLU A 86 -17.34 0.74 -5.88
N ARG A 87 -17.60 -0.27 -6.71
CA ARG A 87 -17.68 -1.67 -6.27
C ARG A 87 -16.34 -2.15 -5.72
N ASP A 88 -15.23 -1.87 -6.38
CA ASP A 88 -13.90 -2.30 -5.94
C ASP A 88 -13.50 -1.65 -4.61
N ILE A 89 -13.78 -0.35 -4.45
CA ILE A 89 -13.54 0.38 -3.19
C ILE A 89 -14.40 -0.18 -2.05
N LYS A 90 -15.67 -0.53 -2.35
CA LYS A 90 -16.57 -1.19 -1.39
C LYS A 90 -16.04 -2.56 -0.98
N LEU A 91 -15.48 -3.34 -1.91
CA LEU A 91 -14.95 -4.67 -1.63
C LEU A 91 -13.55 -4.66 -0.98
N ALA A 92 -12.84 -3.53 -0.98
CA ALA A 92 -11.53 -3.42 -0.35
C ALA A 92 -11.57 -3.78 1.15
N ASP A 93 -10.80 -4.81 1.49
CA ASP A 93 -10.72 -5.45 2.81
C ASP A 93 -9.53 -4.95 3.64
N THR A 94 -8.53 -4.36 2.99
CA THR A 94 -7.34 -3.80 3.62
C THR A 94 -7.18 -2.32 3.31
N LYS A 95 -6.58 -1.58 4.25
CA LYS A 95 -6.19 -0.17 4.02
C LYS A 95 -5.27 -0.02 2.81
N THR A 96 -4.38 -0.99 2.58
CA THR A 96 -3.46 -0.99 1.45
C THR A 96 -4.21 -1.07 0.13
N ARG A 97 -5.13 -2.04 -0.04
CA ARG A 97 -5.93 -2.15 -1.27
C ARG A 97 -6.76 -0.89 -1.51
N LEU A 98 -7.31 -0.33 -0.44
CA LEU A 98 -8.09 0.90 -0.51
C LEU A 98 -7.26 2.10 -1.00
N GLU A 99 -6.03 2.26 -0.50
CA GLU A 99 -5.12 3.30 -0.98
C GLU A 99 -4.65 3.05 -2.41
N ASP A 100 -4.36 1.79 -2.79
CA ASP A 100 -3.95 1.43 -4.15
C ASP A 100 -5.00 1.87 -5.19
N LEU A 101 -6.29 1.60 -4.92
CA LEU A 101 -7.41 2.02 -5.76
C LEU A 101 -7.57 3.55 -5.82
N TYR A 102 -7.13 4.26 -4.79
CA TYR A 102 -7.20 5.72 -4.71
C TYR A 102 -6.01 6.43 -5.36
N LEU A 103 -4.87 5.76 -5.55
CA LEU A 103 -3.63 6.37 -6.04
C LEU A 103 -3.81 7.25 -7.30
N PRO A 104 -4.56 6.84 -8.35
CA PRO A 104 -4.73 7.66 -9.54
C PRO A 104 -5.47 8.98 -9.31
N TYR A 105 -6.28 9.05 -8.25
CA TYR A 105 -7.17 10.17 -7.92
C TYR A 105 -6.65 11.03 -6.78
N LYS A 106 -5.57 10.60 -6.13
CA LYS A 106 -4.94 11.34 -5.05
C LYS A 106 -4.32 12.61 -5.61
N GLN A 107 -4.58 13.75 -4.98
CA GLN A 107 -3.94 15.01 -5.36
C GLN A 107 -2.42 14.88 -5.21
N LYS A 108 -1.68 15.14 -6.31
CA LYS A 108 -0.21 15.03 -6.34
C LYS A 108 0.42 16.41 -6.41
N ARG A 109 1.66 16.48 -5.93
CA ARG A 109 2.58 17.57 -6.28
C ARG A 109 2.84 17.53 -7.79
N ARG A 110 3.12 18.68 -8.40
CA ARG A 110 3.42 18.81 -9.83
C ARG A 110 4.56 17.86 -10.24
N THR A 111 4.21 16.69 -10.78
CA THR A 111 5.16 15.64 -11.19
C THR A 111 5.68 15.87 -12.62
N LYS A 112 6.73 15.14 -13.02
CA LYS A 112 7.20 15.17 -14.40
C LYS A 112 6.13 14.67 -15.39
N GLY A 113 5.35 13.65 -15.01
CA GLY A 113 4.23 13.18 -15.83
C GLY A 113 3.12 14.21 -15.96
N GLN A 114 2.77 14.93 -14.88
CA GLN A 114 1.80 16.02 -14.92
C GLN A 114 2.26 17.18 -15.79
N ILE A 115 3.52 17.60 -15.67
CA ILE A 115 4.10 18.65 -16.54
C ILE A 115 4.04 18.22 -18.01
N ALA A 116 4.35 16.95 -18.30
CA ALA A 116 4.26 16.38 -19.64
C ALA A 116 2.82 16.35 -20.18
N LEU A 117 1.83 16.02 -19.33
CA LEU A 117 0.41 16.07 -19.70
C LEU A 117 -0.05 17.50 -20.00
N GLU A 118 0.34 18.48 -19.17
CA GLU A 118 0.06 19.91 -19.39
C GLU A 118 0.69 20.41 -20.71
N ALA A 119 1.86 19.87 -21.09
CA ALA A 119 2.53 20.15 -22.36
C ALA A 119 1.87 19.45 -23.58
N GLY A 120 0.89 18.58 -23.36
CA GLY A 120 0.18 17.85 -24.43
C GLY A 120 0.83 16.52 -24.84
N LEU A 121 1.81 16.02 -24.09
CA LEU A 121 2.52 14.75 -24.40
C LEU A 121 1.68 13.49 -24.10
N GLY A 122 0.43 13.66 -23.64
CA GLY A 122 -0.49 12.54 -23.41
C GLY A 122 -0.81 11.77 -24.69
N GLU A 123 -1.03 12.48 -25.80
CA GLU A 123 -1.30 11.85 -27.11
C GLU A 123 -0.10 11.05 -27.61
N LEU A 124 1.12 11.57 -27.43
CA LEU A 124 2.36 10.84 -27.74
C LEU A 124 2.49 9.56 -26.91
N ALA A 125 2.26 9.65 -25.59
CA ALA A 125 2.32 8.51 -24.69
C ALA A 125 1.28 7.43 -25.07
N ASP A 126 0.05 7.83 -25.36
CA ASP A 126 -1.03 6.91 -25.75
C ASP A 126 -0.79 6.29 -27.13
N GLY A 127 -0.32 7.08 -28.11
CA GLY A 127 0.01 6.58 -29.45
C GLY A 127 1.06 5.48 -29.42
N LEU A 128 2.19 5.74 -28.75
CA LEU A 128 3.29 4.77 -28.65
C LEU A 128 2.93 3.53 -27.81
N PHE A 129 2.07 3.68 -26.81
CA PHE A 129 1.61 2.54 -26.01
C PHE A 129 0.63 1.65 -26.78
N ASN A 130 -0.27 2.25 -27.57
CA ASN A 130 -1.31 1.52 -28.30
C ASN A 130 -0.79 0.87 -29.58
N ASP A 131 0.23 1.41 -30.21
CA ASP A 131 0.83 0.87 -31.44
C ASP A 131 2.37 0.80 -31.35
N PRO A 132 2.93 -0.36 -30.99
CA PRO A 132 4.38 -0.57 -30.91
C PRO A 132 5.09 -0.54 -32.27
N SER A 133 4.38 -0.47 -33.40
CA SER A 133 4.98 -0.37 -34.73
C SER A 133 5.41 1.05 -35.10
N LEU A 134 4.91 2.06 -34.36
CA LEU A 134 5.29 3.46 -34.55
C LEU A 134 6.76 3.69 -34.18
N ALA A 135 7.45 4.52 -34.97
CA ALA A 135 8.81 4.94 -34.67
C ALA A 135 8.79 6.08 -33.63
N PRO A 136 9.28 5.86 -32.39
CA PRO A 136 9.13 6.83 -31.29
C PRO A 136 9.66 8.22 -31.62
N GLU A 137 10.86 8.31 -32.20
CA GLU A 137 11.51 9.57 -32.56
C GLU A 137 10.73 10.33 -33.64
N THR A 138 10.07 9.61 -34.55
CA THR A 138 9.28 10.22 -35.65
C THR A 138 8.00 10.83 -35.12
N GLU A 139 7.27 10.11 -34.27
CA GLU A 139 6.03 10.61 -33.67
C GLU A 139 6.31 11.76 -32.70
N ALA A 140 7.37 11.66 -31.91
CA ALA A 140 7.75 12.67 -30.93
C ALA A 140 8.14 14.03 -31.55
N ALA A 141 8.59 14.06 -32.80
CA ALA A 141 8.95 15.30 -33.50
C ALA A 141 7.77 16.29 -33.59
N ARG A 142 6.52 15.81 -33.64
CA ARG A 142 5.31 16.65 -33.69
C ARG A 142 4.99 17.35 -32.36
N PHE A 143 5.63 16.92 -31.28
CA PHE A 143 5.37 17.39 -29.92
C PHE A 143 6.50 18.28 -29.36
N VAL A 144 7.50 18.62 -30.18
CA VAL A 144 8.57 19.55 -29.80
C VAL A 144 8.01 20.96 -29.75
N ASP A 145 8.04 21.56 -28.57
CA ASP A 145 7.50 22.88 -28.28
C ASP A 145 8.26 23.49 -27.09
N ALA A 146 9.23 24.35 -27.41
CA ALA A 146 10.08 24.98 -26.41
C ALA A 146 9.30 25.90 -25.45
N GLU A 147 8.18 26.49 -25.90
CA GLU A 147 7.34 27.36 -25.05
C GLU A 147 6.60 26.54 -23.98
N LYS A 148 6.28 25.28 -24.28
CA LYS A 148 5.72 24.31 -23.33
C LYS A 148 6.79 23.54 -22.54
N GLY A 149 8.07 23.90 -22.68
CA GLY A 149 9.18 23.25 -21.98
C GLY A 149 9.64 21.94 -22.60
N VAL A 150 9.25 21.65 -23.85
CA VAL A 150 9.67 20.46 -24.61
C VAL A 150 10.69 20.88 -25.67
N ALA A 151 11.96 20.98 -25.25
CA ALA A 151 13.02 21.58 -26.07
C ALA A 151 13.44 20.76 -27.31
N ASP A 152 13.31 19.43 -27.24
CA ASP A 152 13.71 18.52 -28.30
C ASP A 152 12.93 17.20 -28.26
N VAL A 153 13.18 16.33 -29.24
CA VAL A 153 12.56 15.00 -29.36
C VAL A 153 12.83 14.13 -28.12
N LYS A 154 14.03 14.25 -27.54
CA LYS A 154 14.41 13.48 -26.36
C LYS A 154 13.58 13.90 -25.14
N ALA A 155 13.35 15.21 -24.96
CA ALA A 155 12.49 15.75 -23.91
C ALA A 155 11.03 15.31 -24.09
N ALA A 156 10.52 15.28 -25.33
CA ALA A 156 9.18 14.78 -25.63
C ALA A 156 9.03 13.30 -25.23
N LEU A 157 9.98 12.45 -25.63
CA LEU A 157 9.98 11.03 -25.28
C LEU A 157 10.18 10.80 -23.78
N GLU A 158 11.02 11.60 -23.11
CA GLU A 158 11.20 11.53 -21.66
C GLU A 158 9.89 11.88 -20.94
N GLY A 159 9.20 12.93 -21.38
CA GLY A 159 7.89 13.31 -20.84
C GLY A 159 6.85 12.20 -21.02
N ALA A 160 6.71 11.67 -22.24
CA ALA A 160 5.82 10.55 -22.53
C ALA A 160 6.14 9.31 -21.67
N LYS A 161 7.43 9.01 -21.46
CA LYS A 161 7.88 7.94 -20.57
C LYS A 161 7.43 8.18 -19.12
N TYR A 162 7.55 9.39 -18.57
CA TYR A 162 7.06 9.66 -17.21
C TYR A 162 5.55 9.51 -17.09
N ILE A 163 4.79 9.89 -18.11
CA ILE A 163 3.32 9.67 -18.14
C ILE A 163 3.02 8.17 -17.99
N LEU A 164 3.68 7.32 -18.78
CA LEU A 164 3.47 5.87 -18.72
C LEU A 164 4.00 5.27 -17.41
N MET A 165 5.15 5.72 -16.91
CA MET A 165 5.69 5.27 -15.62
C MET A 165 4.72 5.55 -14.47
N GLU A 166 4.15 6.75 -14.40
CA GLU A 166 3.15 7.10 -13.37
C GLU A 166 1.88 6.28 -13.54
N ARG A 167 1.39 6.09 -14.78
CA ARG A 167 0.22 5.25 -15.07
C ARG A 167 0.43 3.80 -14.61
N PHE A 168 1.59 3.22 -14.87
CA PHE A 168 1.89 1.84 -14.49
C PHE A 168 2.11 1.70 -12.98
N ALA A 169 2.77 2.67 -12.34
CA ALA A 169 3.06 2.64 -10.91
C ALA A 169 1.80 2.76 -10.02
N GLU A 170 0.67 3.14 -10.60
CA GLU A 170 -0.59 3.39 -9.89
C GLU A 170 -1.70 2.43 -10.29
N ASP A 171 -1.39 1.42 -11.10
CA ASP A 171 -2.34 0.35 -11.39
C ASP A 171 -2.50 -0.54 -10.15
N ALA A 172 -3.69 -0.49 -9.54
CA ALA A 172 -3.98 -1.19 -8.29
C ALA A 172 -3.82 -2.72 -8.40
N ASN A 173 -4.15 -3.30 -9.56
CA ASN A 173 -4.07 -4.74 -9.77
C ASN A 173 -2.61 -5.18 -9.95
N LEU A 174 -1.80 -4.39 -10.65
CA LEU A 174 -0.37 -4.60 -10.79
C LEU A 174 0.33 -4.48 -9.44
N LEU A 175 0.01 -3.46 -8.65
CA LEU A 175 0.56 -3.27 -7.30
C LEU A 175 0.26 -4.46 -6.40
N GLU A 176 -0.99 -4.94 -6.40
CA GLU A 176 -1.39 -6.13 -5.65
C GLU A 176 -0.61 -7.37 -6.10
N LYS A 177 -0.53 -7.61 -7.41
CA LYS A 177 0.20 -8.74 -7.99
C LYS A 177 1.68 -8.71 -7.61
N LEU A 178 2.34 -7.56 -7.77
CA LEU A 178 3.76 -7.39 -7.44
C LEU A 178 4.03 -7.50 -5.95
N ARG A 179 3.16 -6.94 -5.10
CA ARG A 179 3.28 -7.07 -3.64
C ARG A 179 3.17 -8.53 -3.19
N ASN A 180 2.22 -9.27 -3.76
CA ASN A 180 2.06 -10.70 -3.47
C ASN A 180 3.26 -11.51 -3.96
N TYR A 181 3.75 -11.22 -5.18
CA TYR A 181 4.95 -11.85 -5.71
C TYR A 181 6.18 -11.60 -4.83
N LEU A 182 6.44 -10.34 -4.47
CA LEU A 182 7.57 -9.99 -3.58
C LEU A 182 7.42 -10.64 -2.21
N LYS A 183 6.21 -10.70 -1.65
CA LYS A 183 5.98 -11.39 -0.37
C LYS A 183 6.38 -12.87 -0.43
N GLN A 184 6.17 -13.55 -1.56
CA GLN A 184 6.42 -14.99 -1.70
C GLN A 184 7.85 -15.33 -2.12
N GLU A 185 8.43 -14.51 -3.00
CA GLU A 185 9.67 -14.83 -3.72
C GLU A 185 10.86 -13.95 -3.30
N ALA A 186 10.64 -12.81 -2.64
CA ALA A 186 11.74 -11.93 -2.29
C ALA A 186 12.57 -12.47 -1.11
N THR A 187 13.87 -12.23 -1.21
CA THR A 187 14.84 -12.37 -0.14
C THR A 187 15.07 -11.00 0.49
N LEU A 188 14.93 -10.90 1.81
CA LEU A 188 15.38 -9.74 2.54
C LEU A 188 16.90 -9.82 2.68
N SER A 189 17.57 -8.80 2.17
CA SER A 189 19.03 -8.66 2.16
C SER A 189 19.45 -7.54 3.09
N ALA A 190 20.20 -7.87 4.14
CA ALA A 190 20.79 -6.92 5.07
C ALA A 190 22.30 -6.81 4.84
N ARG A 191 22.80 -5.58 4.78
CA ARG A 191 24.22 -5.28 4.58
C ARG A 191 24.68 -4.18 5.52
N VAL A 192 25.87 -4.32 6.10
CA VAL A 192 26.48 -3.24 6.88
C VAL A 192 26.79 -2.04 5.98
N ILE A 193 26.57 -0.84 6.50
CA ILE A 193 26.97 0.40 5.84
C ILE A 193 28.48 0.53 5.99
N ALA A 194 29.19 0.79 4.88
CA ALA A 194 30.63 0.91 4.88
C ALA A 194 31.12 1.95 5.92
N GLY A 195 32.08 1.55 6.75
CA GLY A 195 32.62 2.38 7.84
C GLY A 195 31.81 2.32 9.14
N LYS A 196 30.81 1.43 9.25
CA LYS A 196 30.01 1.19 10.47
C LYS A 196 30.23 -0.19 11.09
N GLU A 197 31.26 -0.90 10.68
CA GLU A 197 31.55 -2.27 11.10
C GLU A 197 31.93 -2.36 12.58
N GLU A 198 32.68 -1.39 13.10
CA GLU A 198 33.07 -1.34 14.52
C GLU A 198 31.90 -0.86 15.40
N ASP A 199 31.29 0.27 15.04
CA ASP A 199 30.09 0.82 15.70
C ASP A 199 28.93 -0.20 15.76
N GLY A 200 28.86 -1.05 14.73
CA GLY A 200 27.81 -2.01 14.49
C GLY A 200 28.01 -3.39 15.08
N ALA A 201 29.04 -3.62 15.92
CA ALA A 201 29.43 -4.97 16.36
C ALA A 201 28.29 -5.84 16.93
N LYS A 202 27.27 -5.22 17.55
CA LYS A 202 26.07 -5.91 18.06
C LYS A 202 25.12 -6.45 16.97
N PHE A 203 25.28 -6.01 15.73
CA PHE A 203 24.52 -6.45 14.55
C PHE A 203 25.37 -7.29 13.59
N ARG A 204 26.54 -7.79 14.04
CA ARG A 204 27.50 -8.51 13.21
C ARG A 204 26.89 -9.69 12.45
N ASP A 205 25.96 -10.39 13.08
CA ASP A 205 25.20 -11.51 12.47
C ASP A 205 24.41 -11.09 11.22
N TYR A 206 24.19 -9.78 11.01
CA TYR A 206 23.40 -9.22 9.92
C TYR A 206 24.23 -8.35 8.95
N PHE A 207 25.55 -8.34 9.07
CA PHE A 207 26.42 -7.54 8.18
C PHE A 207 26.39 -8.02 6.73
N GLU A 208 26.16 -9.32 6.54
CA GLU A 208 25.95 -9.94 5.24
C GLU A 208 24.95 -11.08 5.42
N HIS A 209 23.67 -10.72 5.51
CA HIS A 209 22.60 -11.68 5.79
C HIS A 209 21.51 -11.60 4.74
N ASP A 210 21.12 -12.76 4.23
CA ASP A 210 20.05 -12.94 3.27
C ASP A 210 19.09 -14.01 3.78
N GLU A 211 17.80 -13.71 3.83
CA GLU A 211 16.79 -14.71 4.18
C GLU A 211 15.46 -14.50 3.46
N PRO A 212 14.67 -15.56 3.19
CA PRO A 212 13.37 -15.43 2.55
C PRO A 212 12.41 -14.55 3.36
N LEU A 213 11.81 -13.55 2.71
CA LEU A 213 10.90 -12.59 3.36
C LEU A 213 9.69 -13.29 4.00
N LYS A 214 9.10 -14.28 3.31
CA LYS A 214 7.87 -14.96 3.76
C LYS A 214 8.00 -15.70 5.09
N SER A 215 9.20 -16.15 5.45
CA SER A 215 9.45 -17.01 6.60
C SER A 215 10.38 -16.38 7.63
N MET A 216 10.62 -15.07 7.52
CA MET A 216 11.52 -14.35 8.41
C MET A 216 10.98 -14.33 9.85
N PRO A 217 11.75 -14.80 10.85
CA PRO A 217 11.35 -14.73 12.25
C PRO A 217 11.29 -13.28 12.77
N SER A 218 10.28 -12.97 13.58
CA SER A 218 10.04 -11.61 14.10
C SER A 218 11.25 -11.00 14.82
N HIS A 219 12.00 -11.78 15.60
CA HIS A 219 13.16 -11.27 16.32
C HIS A 219 14.30 -10.83 15.39
N ARG A 220 14.50 -11.52 14.26
CA ARG A 220 15.50 -11.14 13.24
C ARG A 220 15.04 -9.90 12.48
N ALA A 221 13.76 -9.85 12.09
CA ALA A 221 13.18 -8.67 11.45
C ALA A 221 13.38 -7.41 12.31
N LEU A 222 13.07 -7.49 13.60
CA LEU A 222 13.25 -6.40 14.54
C LEU A 222 14.73 -6.01 14.72
N ALA A 223 15.65 -6.97 14.76
CA ALA A 223 17.08 -6.69 14.87
C ALA A 223 17.61 -5.94 13.63
N ILE A 224 17.22 -6.36 12.42
CA ILE A 224 17.61 -5.70 11.17
C ILE A 224 17.01 -4.31 11.07
N PHE A 225 15.71 -4.14 11.38
CA PHE A 225 15.09 -2.81 11.38
C PHE A 225 15.69 -1.88 12.43
N ARG A 226 16.09 -2.41 13.59
CA ARG A 226 16.83 -1.63 14.59
C ARG A 226 18.19 -1.19 14.05
N GLY A 227 18.97 -2.10 13.48
CA GLY A 227 20.27 -1.77 12.88
C GLY A 227 20.16 -0.75 11.74
N ARG A 228 19.08 -0.84 10.96
CA ARG A 228 18.76 0.16 9.92
C ARG A 228 18.40 1.52 10.51
N ASN A 229 17.53 1.57 11.51
CA ASN A 229 17.14 2.83 12.15
C ASN A 229 18.31 3.51 12.88
N GLU A 230 19.26 2.72 13.38
CA GLU A 230 20.51 3.22 13.96
C GLU A 230 21.57 3.60 12.91
N GLY A 231 21.27 3.46 11.62
CA GLY A 231 22.18 3.83 10.53
C GLY A 231 23.41 2.93 10.41
N ILE A 232 23.31 1.68 10.87
CA ILE A 232 24.39 0.66 10.79
C ILE A 232 24.17 -0.30 9.62
N LEU A 233 22.92 -0.71 9.41
CA LEU A 233 22.55 -1.63 8.35
C LEU A 233 21.75 -0.93 7.26
N SER A 234 21.86 -1.44 6.04
CA SER A 234 20.89 -1.24 4.97
C SER A 234 20.08 -2.53 4.81
N SER A 235 18.82 -2.39 4.36
CA SER A 235 17.95 -3.52 4.08
C SER A 235 17.28 -3.33 2.72
N ALA A 236 17.31 -4.35 1.87
CA ALA A 236 16.65 -4.36 0.56
C ALA A 236 15.85 -5.66 0.37
N LEU A 237 14.91 -5.64 -0.58
CA LEU A 237 14.29 -6.85 -1.10
C LEU A 237 14.91 -7.15 -2.46
N LYS A 238 15.37 -8.39 -2.64
CA LYS A 238 15.93 -8.89 -3.90
C LYS A 238 15.12 -10.08 -4.39
N VAL A 239 14.98 -10.22 -5.70
CA VAL A 239 14.35 -11.40 -6.32
C VAL A 239 15.27 -11.91 -7.41
N GLY A 240 15.61 -13.20 -7.36
CA GLY A 240 16.65 -13.77 -8.22
C GLY A 240 18.05 -13.27 -7.87
N ASP A 241 19.02 -13.66 -8.69
CA ASP A 241 20.37 -13.12 -8.63
C ASP A 241 20.40 -11.74 -9.29
N GLU A 242 21.13 -10.78 -8.70
CA GLU A 242 21.41 -9.52 -9.39
C GLU A 242 22.19 -9.84 -10.67
N LEU A 243 21.58 -9.57 -11.83
CA LEU A 243 22.28 -9.69 -13.11
C LEU A 243 23.48 -8.74 -13.10
N PRO A 244 24.65 -9.18 -13.58
CA PRO A 244 25.91 -8.44 -13.51
C PRO A 244 25.87 -7.10 -14.26
#